data_AF-A0A497DT47-F1
#
_entry.id   AF-A0A497DT47-F1
#
_cell.length_a   1.000
_cell.length_b   1.000
_cell.length_c   1.000
_cell.angle_alpha   90.00
_cell.angle_beta   90.00
_cell.angle_gamma   90.00
#
_symmetry.space_group_name_H-M   'P 1'
#
loop_
_entity.id
_entity.type
_entity.pdbx_description
1 polymer ?
#
loop_
_entity_poly.entity_id
_entity_poly.type
_entity_poly.pdbx_seq_one_letter_code
_entity_poly.pdbx_strand_id
1 'polypeptide(L)'
;MLFNTECQIKGKISINPNFITFATHKLSTLARIYFRNIALFMSIWLIVMVIYAISNRVTDLEYLWKFSLLPALFLGLLAVLATFLGQTIRVKKGINWIFLLAAVAVDQAIKAYLFSLEWESISIPLIKPVFYIEPTQNTLGSYLWVLLRLKQGSHLLNMILFSLVGLIFVEVWRFYVNRKRNSFWINGFIHLFLAGLLANLIDNGFWGGSLDYITIKPFYTFDLKDLYITLCELFLVAELLDNRLLKRFFQMPKEDSKRLNRDFIRFVKNDLRIGRKKAE
;
A
#
# COMPACT_ATOMS: atom_id res chain seq x y z
N MET A 1 16.83 31.74 66.86
CA MET A 1 17.32 30.97 65.69
C MET A 1 16.40 31.31 64.53
N LEU A 2 16.93 32.03 63.53
CA LEU A 2 16.20 32.51 62.36
C LEU A 2 15.97 31.35 61.38
N PHE A 3 14.71 31.09 61.01
CA PHE A 3 14.38 30.48 59.73
C PHE A 3 13.33 31.35 59.06
N ASN A 4 13.77 32.09 58.05
CA ASN A 4 12.95 32.92 57.19
C ASN A 4 13.17 32.43 55.75
N THR A 5 12.19 31.71 55.20
CA THR A 5 12.14 31.37 53.78
C THR A 5 10.68 31.17 53.36
N GLU A 6 10.02 32.27 53.00
CA GLU A 6 8.92 32.22 52.03
C GLU A 6 9.43 32.84 50.72
N CYS A 7 9.84 31.99 49.78
CA CYS A 7 9.98 32.38 48.39
C CYS A 7 8.68 31.97 47.66
N GLN A 8 7.70 32.87 47.63
CA GLN A 8 6.46 32.70 46.86
C GLN A 8 6.66 33.25 45.44
N ILE A 9 6.98 32.37 44.47
CA ILE A 9 6.91 32.72 43.05
C ILE A 9 5.45 32.58 42.60
N LYS A 10 4.65 33.66 42.76
CA LYS A 10 3.33 33.79 42.12
C LYS A 10 3.48 34.33 40.70
N GLY A 11 3.87 33.47 39.77
CA GLY A 11 3.75 33.73 38.33
C GLY A 11 2.40 33.26 37.81
N LYS A 12 1.46 34.17 37.50
CA LYS A 12 0.27 33.84 36.69
C LYS A 12 0.75 33.51 35.27
N ILE A 13 0.71 32.24 34.89
CA ILE A 13 0.93 31.82 33.50
C ILE A 13 -0.27 32.30 32.67
N SER A 14 -0.10 33.43 31.99
CA SER A 14 -1.06 33.92 30.99
C SER A 14 -0.90 33.10 29.71
N ILE A 15 -1.69 32.02 29.56
CA ILE A 15 -1.73 31.26 28.31
C ILE A 15 -2.45 32.09 27.25
N ASN A 16 -1.76 32.39 26.15
CA ASN A 16 -2.31 33.18 25.05
C ASN A 16 -3.51 32.44 24.40
N PRO A 17 -4.73 33.00 24.38
CA PRO A 17 -5.90 32.36 23.79
C PRO A 17 -5.73 32.05 22.30
N ASN A 18 -4.88 32.79 21.57
CA ASN A 18 -4.55 32.50 20.17
C ASN A 18 -3.75 31.20 20.02
N PHE A 19 -2.93 30.84 21.01
CA PHE A 19 -2.19 29.58 21.03
C PHE A 19 -3.13 28.39 21.23
N ILE A 20 -4.14 28.54 22.10
CA ILE A 20 -5.16 27.51 22.35
C ILE A 20 -5.97 27.27 21.07
N THR A 21 -6.46 28.33 20.44
CA THR A 21 -7.24 28.23 19.18
C THR A 21 -6.43 27.62 18.03
N PHE A 22 -5.14 27.95 17.93
CA PHE A 22 -4.26 27.35 16.93
C PHE A 22 -4.02 25.86 17.19
N ALA A 23 -3.76 25.49 18.45
CA ALA A 23 -3.54 24.10 18.85
C ALA A 23 -4.79 23.23 18.62
N THR A 24 -5.98 23.73 18.97
CA THR A 24 -7.25 23.02 18.76
C THR A 24 -7.56 22.85 17.27
N HIS A 25 -7.33 23.88 16.45
CA HIS A 25 -7.51 23.77 15.00
C HIS A 25 -6.56 22.73 14.38
N LYS A 26 -5.27 22.76 14.75
CA LYS A 26 -4.28 21.80 14.27
C LYS A 26 -4.63 20.36 14.69
N LEU A 27 -5.03 20.16 15.94
CA LEU A 27 -5.46 18.86 16.46
C LEU A 27 -6.70 18.34 15.73
N SER A 28 -7.70 19.21 15.49
CA SER A 28 -8.92 18.83 14.76
C SER A 28 -8.64 18.43 13.31
N THR A 29 -7.71 19.13 12.65
CA THR A 29 -7.28 18.82 11.28
C THR A 29 -6.55 17.47 11.24
N LEU A 30 -5.69 17.22 12.22
CA LEU A 30 -4.97 15.96 12.36
C LEU A 30 -5.94 14.80 12.56
N ALA A 31 -6.85 14.90 13.53
CA ALA A 31 -7.85 13.89 13.82
C ALA A 31 -8.70 13.55 12.59
N ARG A 32 -9.10 14.56 11.80
CA ARG A 32 -9.81 14.35 10.53
C ARG A 32 -9.01 13.54 9.52
N ILE A 33 -7.69 13.76 9.40
CA ILE A 33 -6.83 13.01 8.47
C ILE A 33 -6.72 11.55 8.90
N TYR A 34 -6.45 11.29 10.19
CA TYR A 34 -6.38 9.93 10.72
C TYR A 34 -7.70 9.20 10.51
N PHE A 35 -8.82 9.81 10.93
CA PHE A 35 -10.14 9.21 10.78
C PHE A 35 -10.47 8.90 9.31
N ARG A 36 -10.20 9.85 8.41
CA ARG A 36 -10.41 9.66 6.98
C ARG A 36 -9.60 8.48 6.43
N ASN A 37 -8.32 8.36 6.78
CA ASN A 37 -7.46 7.31 6.25
C ASN A 37 -7.81 5.94 6.83
N ILE A 38 -8.14 5.87 8.13
CA ILE A 38 -8.67 4.65 8.76
C ILE A 38 -9.94 4.21 8.04
N ALA A 39 -10.90 5.14 7.91
CA ALA A 39 -12.16 4.85 7.24
C ALA A 39 -11.95 4.40 5.79
N LEU A 40 -11.02 5.02 5.06
CA LEU A 40 -10.66 4.64 3.68
C LEU A 40 -10.18 3.19 3.61
N PHE A 41 -9.17 2.84 4.41
CA PHE A 41 -8.54 1.51 4.38
C PHE A 41 -9.54 0.43 4.81
N MET A 42 -10.30 0.69 5.88
CA MET A 42 -11.34 -0.22 6.36
C MET A 42 -12.47 -0.38 5.33
N SER A 43 -12.98 0.71 4.77
CA SER A 43 -14.16 0.66 3.89
C SER A 43 -13.86 -0.07 2.59
N ILE A 44 -12.67 0.11 2.00
CA ILE A 44 -12.30 -0.62 0.77
C ILE A 44 -12.35 -2.13 1.03
N TRP A 45 -11.76 -2.59 2.15
CA TRP A 45 -11.83 -3.99 2.54
C TRP A 45 -13.26 -4.48 2.76
N LEU A 46 -14.05 -3.73 3.54
CA LEU A 46 -15.44 -4.11 3.82
C LEU A 46 -16.28 -4.20 2.55
N ILE A 47 -16.06 -3.31 1.57
CA ILE A 47 -16.73 -3.37 0.26
C ILE A 47 -16.35 -4.66 -0.48
N VAL A 48 -15.06 -5.02 -0.51
CA VAL A 48 -14.61 -6.28 -1.12
C VAL A 48 -15.26 -7.47 -0.44
N MET A 49 -15.36 -7.47 0.89
CA MET A 49 -16.00 -8.54 1.65
C MET A 49 -17.51 -8.64 1.39
N VAL A 50 -18.20 -7.51 1.23
CA VAL A 50 -19.61 -7.49 0.83
C VAL A 50 -19.78 -8.10 -0.56
N ILE A 51 -18.95 -7.71 -1.53
CA ILE A 51 -18.98 -8.29 -2.88
C ILE A 51 -18.75 -9.80 -2.81
N TYR A 52 -17.72 -10.24 -2.08
CA TYR A 52 -17.41 -11.66 -1.90
C TYR A 52 -18.58 -12.43 -1.27
N ALA A 53 -19.17 -11.90 -0.19
CA ALA A 53 -20.27 -12.54 0.53
C ALA A 53 -21.48 -12.76 -0.38
N ILE A 54 -21.80 -11.75 -1.21
CA ILE A 54 -22.87 -11.81 -2.20
C ILE A 54 -22.53 -12.84 -3.30
N SER A 55 -21.34 -12.76 -3.88
CA SER A 55 -20.90 -13.65 -4.97
C SER A 55 -20.90 -15.12 -4.57
N ASN A 56 -20.52 -15.43 -3.32
CA ASN A 56 -20.43 -16.80 -2.81
C ASN A 56 -21.64 -17.24 -1.97
N ARG A 57 -22.69 -16.41 -1.89
CA ARG A 57 -23.92 -16.68 -1.12
C ARG A 57 -23.63 -17.11 0.32
N VAL A 58 -22.67 -16.44 0.97
CA VAL A 58 -22.33 -16.71 2.36
C VAL A 58 -23.46 -16.23 3.26
N THR A 59 -24.06 -17.14 4.04
CA THR A 59 -25.21 -16.84 4.91
C THR A 59 -24.87 -16.80 6.39
N ASP A 60 -23.70 -17.29 6.80
CA ASP A 60 -23.26 -17.28 8.19
C ASP A 60 -22.83 -15.86 8.62
N LEU A 61 -23.65 -15.21 9.46
CA LEU A 61 -23.41 -13.86 9.96
C LEU A 61 -22.24 -13.80 10.94
N GLU A 62 -22.08 -14.79 11.81
CA GLU A 62 -21.00 -14.83 12.81
C GLU A 62 -19.65 -14.89 12.11
N TYR A 63 -19.60 -15.72 11.08
CA TYR A 63 -18.50 -15.79 10.14
C TYR A 63 -18.28 -14.41 9.47
N LEU A 64 -19.28 -13.87 8.77
CA LEU A 64 -19.10 -12.63 7.99
C LEU A 64 -18.51 -11.47 8.78
N TRP A 65 -18.95 -11.23 10.03
CA TRP A 65 -18.41 -10.11 10.80
C TRP A 65 -16.97 -10.35 11.26
N LYS A 66 -16.60 -11.55 11.72
CA LYS A 66 -15.21 -11.83 12.17
C LYS A 66 -14.21 -11.69 11.02
N PHE A 67 -14.56 -12.24 9.86
CA PHE A 67 -13.72 -12.25 8.67
C PHE A 67 -13.66 -10.91 7.94
N SER A 68 -14.70 -10.08 8.07
CA SER A 68 -14.67 -8.74 7.50
C SER A 68 -14.02 -7.73 8.44
N LEU A 69 -14.29 -7.82 9.75
CA LEU A 69 -13.87 -6.83 10.73
C LEU A 69 -12.40 -6.94 11.12
N LEU A 70 -11.88 -8.15 11.36
CA LEU A 70 -10.49 -8.28 11.83
C LEU A 70 -9.47 -7.78 10.79
N PRO A 71 -9.52 -8.17 9.50
CA PRO A 71 -8.61 -7.60 8.52
C PRO A 71 -8.88 -6.10 8.27
N ALA A 72 -10.13 -5.63 8.37
CA ALA A 72 -10.41 -4.19 8.33
C ALA A 72 -9.70 -3.45 9.45
N LEU A 73 -9.79 -3.92 10.71
CA LEU A 73 -9.12 -3.31 11.85
C LEU A 73 -7.59 -3.33 11.69
N PHE A 74 -7.04 -4.42 11.16
CA PHE A 74 -5.62 -4.50 10.82
C PHE A 74 -5.22 -3.44 9.79
N LEU A 75 -5.97 -3.30 8.70
CA LEU A 75 -5.75 -2.25 7.70
C LEU A 75 -5.94 -0.84 8.29
N GLY A 76 -6.90 -0.66 9.22
CA GLY A 76 -7.08 0.57 9.96
C GLY A 76 -5.86 0.94 10.82
N LEU A 77 -5.24 -0.05 11.49
CA LEU A 77 -3.99 0.15 12.22
C LEU A 77 -2.84 0.53 11.27
N LEU A 78 -2.72 -0.13 10.12
CA LEU A 78 -1.75 0.24 9.10
C LEU A 78 -1.99 1.66 8.56
N ALA A 79 -3.24 2.10 8.45
CA ALA A 79 -3.59 3.47 8.06
C ALA A 79 -3.13 4.48 9.11
N VAL A 80 -3.29 4.19 10.41
CA VAL A 80 -2.77 5.02 11.51
C VAL A 80 -1.26 5.14 11.39
N LEU A 81 -0.56 4.00 11.29
CA LEU A 81 0.89 3.97 11.19
C LEU A 81 1.39 4.74 9.96
N ALA A 82 0.81 4.48 8.78
CA ALA A 82 1.16 5.16 7.54
C ALA A 82 0.92 6.68 7.63
N THR A 83 -0.19 7.10 8.25
CA THR A 83 -0.49 8.52 8.46
C THR A 83 0.53 9.18 9.39
N PHE A 84 0.91 8.50 10.47
CA PHE A 84 1.94 8.97 11.40
C PHE A 84 3.32 9.08 10.71
N LEU A 85 3.71 8.04 9.97
CA LEU A 85 4.96 8.04 9.20
C LEU A 85 4.96 9.13 8.15
N GLY A 86 3.85 9.37 7.45
CA GLY A 86 3.73 10.44 6.45
C GLY A 86 3.83 11.86 7.01
N GLN A 87 3.59 12.03 8.32
CA GLN A 87 3.77 13.31 9.01
C GLN A 87 5.18 13.48 9.60
N THR A 88 5.85 12.38 9.87
CA THR A 88 7.14 12.36 10.59
C THR A 88 8.32 12.21 9.64
N ILE A 89 8.19 11.38 8.60
CA ILE A 89 9.26 11.06 7.65
C ILE A 89 9.29 12.10 6.54
N ARG A 90 10.48 12.68 6.33
CA ARG A 90 10.76 13.50 5.15
C ARG A 90 11.00 12.60 3.94
N VAL A 91 10.14 12.73 2.94
CA VAL A 91 10.23 11.98 1.69
C VAL A 91 11.44 12.43 0.88
N LYS A 92 12.31 11.48 0.52
CA LYS A 92 13.43 11.69 -0.41
C LYS A 92 12.95 11.49 -1.85
N LYS A 93 13.56 12.22 -2.79
CA LYS A 93 13.31 12.02 -4.22
C LYS A 93 13.93 10.70 -4.68
N GLY A 94 13.31 10.08 -5.67
CA GLY A 94 13.80 8.84 -6.27
C GLY A 94 13.35 7.58 -5.54
N ILE A 95 13.97 6.48 -5.93
CA ILE A 95 13.74 5.15 -5.38
C ILE A 95 14.75 4.88 -4.26
N ASN A 96 14.25 4.48 -3.10
CA ASN A 96 15.00 3.99 -1.96
C ASN A 96 15.27 2.50 -2.13
N TRP A 97 16.42 2.20 -2.74
CA TRP A 97 16.86 0.83 -2.98
C TRP A 97 17.05 0.00 -1.71
N ILE A 98 17.44 0.62 -0.59
CA ILE A 98 17.62 -0.09 0.68
C ILE A 98 16.27 -0.62 1.17
N PHE A 99 15.23 0.22 1.16
CA PHE A 99 13.88 -0.23 1.51
C PHE A 99 13.39 -1.34 0.58
N LEU A 100 13.58 -1.19 -0.74
CA LEU A 100 13.15 -2.20 -1.72
C LEU A 100 13.83 -3.55 -1.47
N LEU A 101 15.16 -3.55 -1.33
CA LEU A 101 15.92 -4.77 -1.07
C LEU A 101 15.51 -5.40 0.25
N ALA A 102 15.30 -4.62 1.31
CA ALA A 102 14.85 -5.13 2.59
C ALA A 102 13.44 -5.74 2.49
N ALA A 103 12.48 -5.06 1.87
CA ALA A 103 11.10 -5.55 1.74
C ALA A 103 11.03 -6.86 0.94
N VAL A 104 11.77 -6.95 -0.17
CA VAL A 104 11.87 -8.17 -0.99
C VAL A 104 12.60 -9.28 -0.21
N ALA A 105 13.71 -8.96 0.45
CA ALA A 105 14.46 -9.94 1.22
C ALA A 105 13.65 -10.56 2.35
N VAL A 106 12.82 -9.78 3.04
CA VAL A 106 11.95 -10.30 4.12
C VAL A 106 10.92 -11.29 3.57
N ASP A 107 10.23 -10.96 2.46
CA ASP A 107 9.26 -11.87 1.84
C ASP A 107 9.93 -13.18 1.39
N GLN A 108 11.05 -13.07 0.68
CA GLN A 108 11.76 -14.22 0.14
C GLN A 108 12.44 -15.06 1.24
N ALA A 109 12.91 -14.44 2.32
CA ALA A 109 13.47 -15.17 3.46
C ALA A 109 12.40 -16.00 4.19
N ILE A 110 11.19 -15.47 4.37
CA ILE A 110 10.07 -16.23 4.97
C ILE A 110 9.73 -17.42 4.08
N LYS A 111 9.60 -17.21 2.76
CA LYS A 111 9.31 -18.30 1.81
C LYS A 111 10.41 -19.35 1.80
N ALA A 112 11.67 -18.95 1.72
CA ALA A 112 12.81 -19.87 1.75
C ALA A 112 12.84 -20.68 3.06
N TYR A 113 12.56 -20.03 4.20
CA TYR A 113 12.45 -20.71 5.48
C TYR A 113 11.30 -21.72 5.49
N LEU A 114 10.10 -21.35 5.04
CA LEU A 114 8.98 -22.28 4.95
C LEU A 114 9.26 -23.45 4.00
N PHE A 115 9.83 -23.20 2.83
CA PHE A 115 10.25 -24.26 1.90
C PHE A 115 11.31 -25.20 2.48
N SER A 116 12.12 -24.74 3.45
CA SER A 116 13.07 -25.60 4.16
C SER A 116 12.41 -26.54 5.18
N LEU A 117 11.12 -26.33 5.47
CA LEU A 117 10.30 -27.16 6.36
C LEU A 117 9.34 -28.04 5.54
N GLU A 118 8.69 -28.99 6.22
CA GLU A 118 7.52 -29.72 5.69
C GLU A 118 6.28 -28.81 5.68
N TRP A 119 6.34 -27.71 4.92
CA TRP A 119 5.37 -26.61 4.96
C TRP A 119 3.92 -27.04 4.72
N GLU A 120 3.69 -28.10 3.95
CA GLU A 120 2.37 -28.67 3.66
C GLU A 120 1.66 -29.17 4.93
N SER A 121 2.41 -29.51 5.98
CA SER A 121 1.88 -29.98 7.27
C SER A 121 1.63 -28.85 8.28
N ILE A 122 2.08 -27.63 7.99
CA ILE A 122 2.00 -26.51 8.93
C ILE A 122 0.58 -25.98 8.99
N SER A 123 -0.02 -26.00 10.18
CA SER A 123 -1.28 -25.32 10.49
C SER A 123 -1.23 -24.73 11.90
N ILE A 124 -0.81 -23.47 12.01
CA ILE A 124 -0.64 -22.78 13.29
C ILE A 124 -1.71 -21.70 13.44
N PRO A 125 -2.61 -21.78 14.42
CA PRO A 125 -3.63 -20.74 14.63
C PRO A 125 -2.99 -19.46 15.19
N LEU A 126 -3.13 -18.35 14.46
CA LEU A 126 -2.79 -17.01 14.95
C LEU A 126 -3.96 -16.40 15.74
N ILE A 127 -5.17 -16.44 15.18
CA ILE A 127 -6.40 -15.96 15.81
C ILE A 127 -7.53 -16.92 15.41
N LYS A 128 -7.93 -17.84 16.29
CA LYS A 128 -9.01 -18.80 15.98
C LYS A 128 -10.37 -18.09 15.87
N PRO A 129 -11.25 -18.51 14.95
CA PRO A 129 -11.07 -19.47 13.86
C PRO A 129 -10.63 -18.80 12.53
N VAL A 130 -10.04 -17.61 12.58
CA VAL A 130 -9.88 -16.72 11.41
C VAL A 130 -8.50 -16.82 10.76
N PHE A 131 -7.45 -16.51 11.51
CA PHE A 131 -6.09 -16.39 10.98
C PHE A 131 -5.24 -17.59 11.36
N TYR A 132 -4.55 -18.14 10.37
CA TYR A 132 -3.63 -19.26 10.49
C TYR A 132 -2.35 -18.99 9.71
N ILE A 133 -1.23 -19.54 10.17
CA ILE A 133 -0.10 -19.84 9.30
C ILE A 133 -0.38 -21.23 8.74
N GLU A 134 -0.81 -21.29 7.49
CA GLU A 134 -1.17 -22.54 6.81
C GLU A 134 -0.77 -22.41 5.34
N PRO A 135 0.50 -22.70 5.00
CA PRO A 135 1.03 -22.37 3.69
C PRO A 135 0.37 -23.13 2.54
N THR A 136 0.26 -22.48 1.40
CA THR A 136 -0.36 -23.01 0.18
C THR A 136 0.43 -22.53 -1.03
N GLN A 137 0.78 -23.44 -1.94
CA GLN A 137 1.42 -23.06 -3.18
C GLN A 137 0.38 -22.60 -4.20
N ASN A 138 0.46 -21.34 -4.60
CA ASN A 138 -0.37 -20.72 -5.59
C ASN A 138 0.33 -20.74 -6.96
N THR A 139 -0.09 -21.69 -7.80
CA THR A 139 0.43 -21.86 -9.17
C THR A 139 -0.45 -21.21 -10.24
N LEU A 140 -1.65 -20.75 -9.89
CA LEU A 140 -2.62 -20.14 -10.82
C LEU A 140 -2.21 -18.72 -11.27
N GLY A 141 -1.12 -18.18 -10.72
CA GLY A 141 -0.65 -16.83 -10.96
C GLY A 141 -1.42 -15.80 -10.13
N SER A 142 -1.51 -14.57 -10.62
CA SER A 142 -2.25 -13.50 -9.91
C SER A 142 -3.75 -13.82 -9.87
N TYR A 143 -4.41 -13.52 -8.74
CA TYR A 143 -5.86 -13.56 -8.56
C TYR A 143 -6.65 -12.92 -9.72
N LEU A 144 -6.06 -11.92 -10.39
CA LEU A 144 -6.65 -11.27 -11.57
C LEU A 144 -6.85 -12.23 -12.76
N TRP A 145 -5.97 -13.21 -12.99
CA TRP A 145 -6.12 -14.21 -14.05
C TRP A 145 -7.28 -15.16 -13.77
N VAL A 146 -7.40 -15.57 -12.50
CA VAL A 146 -8.52 -16.37 -12.00
C VAL A 146 -9.83 -15.59 -12.15
N LEU A 147 -9.85 -14.31 -11.78
CA LEU A 147 -11.03 -13.44 -11.89
C LEU A 147 -11.47 -13.21 -13.35
N LEU A 148 -10.52 -13.04 -14.27
CA LEU A 148 -10.78 -12.81 -15.70
C LEU A 148 -10.98 -14.09 -16.52
N ARG A 149 -10.91 -15.27 -15.90
CA ARG A 149 -11.00 -16.60 -16.56
C ARG A 149 -10.04 -16.76 -17.75
N LEU A 150 -8.90 -16.08 -17.70
CA LEU A 150 -7.90 -16.19 -18.75
C LEU A 150 -7.14 -17.49 -18.55
N LYS A 151 -6.99 -18.30 -19.62
CA LYS A 151 -6.17 -19.52 -19.55
C LYS A 151 -4.77 -19.15 -19.09
N GLN A 152 -4.21 -19.96 -18.19
CA GLN A 152 -2.86 -19.78 -17.68
C GLN A 152 -1.88 -19.62 -18.84
N GLY A 153 -1.37 -18.40 -19.01
CA GLY A 153 -0.30 -18.13 -19.96
C GLY A 153 1.01 -18.75 -19.50
N SER A 154 1.97 -18.86 -20.41
CA SER A 154 3.34 -19.24 -20.06
C SER A 154 3.88 -18.36 -18.91
N HIS A 155 4.52 -18.95 -17.89
CA HIS A 155 5.17 -18.21 -16.80
C HIS A 155 6.10 -17.11 -17.34
N LEU A 156 6.82 -17.38 -18.43
CA LEU A 156 7.67 -16.41 -19.09
C LEU A 156 6.87 -15.22 -19.65
N LEU A 157 5.73 -15.49 -20.28
CA LEU A 157 4.86 -14.43 -20.82
C LEU A 157 4.31 -13.55 -19.69
N ASN A 158 3.91 -14.16 -18.58
CA ASN A 158 3.46 -13.43 -17.39
C ASN A 158 4.56 -12.54 -16.84
N MET A 159 5.79 -13.04 -16.70
CA MET A 159 6.93 -12.25 -16.25
C MET A 159 7.22 -11.06 -17.17
N ILE A 160 7.17 -11.27 -18.49
CA ILE A 160 7.34 -10.18 -19.48
C ILE A 160 6.24 -9.14 -19.31
N LEU A 161 4.97 -9.56 -19.23
CA LEU A 161 3.84 -8.66 -19.08
C LEU A 161 3.94 -7.83 -17.80
N PHE A 162 4.22 -8.46 -16.66
CA PHE A 162 4.38 -7.77 -15.38
C PHE A 162 5.57 -6.80 -15.41
N SER A 163 6.66 -7.16 -16.08
CA SER A 163 7.82 -6.26 -16.25
C SER A 163 7.48 -5.03 -17.09
N LEU A 164 6.71 -5.21 -18.17
CA LEU A 164 6.23 -4.10 -19.02
C LEU A 164 5.26 -3.18 -18.26
N VAL A 165 4.31 -3.75 -17.51
CA VAL A 165 3.42 -2.98 -16.62
C VAL A 165 4.23 -2.23 -15.58
N GLY A 166 5.26 -2.87 -15.02
CA GLY A 166 6.20 -2.26 -14.09
C GLY A 166 6.87 -1.01 -14.66
N LEU A 167 7.41 -1.11 -15.87
CA LEU A 167 8.01 0.01 -16.60
C LEU A 167 7.00 1.16 -16.77
N ILE A 168 5.78 0.86 -17.21
CA ILE A 168 4.73 1.87 -17.41
C ILE A 168 4.41 2.57 -16.08
N PHE A 169 4.26 1.83 -14.99
CA PHE A 169 3.95 2.39 -13.68
C PHE A 169 5.07 3.29 -13.15
N VAL A 170 6.33 2.90 -13.36
CA VAL A 170 7.50 3.75 -13.03
C VAL A 170 7.45 5.05 -13.83
N GLU A 171 7.19 5.00 -15.13
CA GLU A 171 7.12 6.20 -15.97
C GLU A 171 5.95 7.11 -15.61
N VAL A 172 4.77 6.54 -15.34
CA VAL A 172 3.61 7.29 -14.84
C VAL A 172 3.93 7.96 -13.50
N TRP A 173 4.57 7.24 -12.57
CA TRP A 173 4.99 7.79 -11.29
C TRP A 173 5.99 8.95 -11.45
N ARG A 174 7.02 8.78 -12.29
CA ARG A 174 8.02 9.83 -12.56
C ARG A 174 7.36 11.06 -13.19
N PHE A 175 6.49 10.86 -14.17
CA PHE A 175 5.73 11.95 -14.78
C PHE A 175 4.87 12.69 -13.75
N TYR A 176 4.18 11.94 -12.88
CA TYR A 176 3.38 12.50 -11.80
C TYR A 176 4.22 13.35 -10.85
N VAL A 177 5.31 12.80 -10.31
CA VAL A 177 6.18 13.47 -9.34
C VAL A 177 6.92 14.67 -9.94
N ASN A 178 7.19 14.67 -11.24
CA ASN A 178 7.75 15.84 -11.92
C ASN A 178 6.76 17.00 -12.07
N ARG A 179 5.46 16.73 -12.07
CA ARG A 179 4.40 17.76 -12.21
C ARG A 179 3.73 18.13 -10.88
N LYS A 180 3.84 17.28 -9.88
CA LYS A 180 3.21 17.39 -8.57
C LYS A 180 4.24 17.23 -7.46
N ARG A 181 3.79 17.05 -6.22
CA ARG A 181 4.67 16.80 -5.08
C ARG A 181 5.02 15.31 -4.99
N ASN A 182 6.22 15.01 -4.52
CA ASN A 182 6.58 13.68 -4.05
C ASN A 182 6.09 13.53 -2.60
N SER A 183 4.83 13.15 -2.42
CA SER A 183 4.24 12.93 -1.10
C SER A 183 4.67 11.57 -0.51
N PHE A 184 4.38 11.35 0.77
CA PHE A 184 4.60 10.04 1.40
C PHE A 184 3.79 8.95 0.72
N TRP A 185 2.53 9.23 0.36
CA TRP A 185 1.63 8.26 -0.26
C TRP A 185 2.09 7.83 -1.65
N ILE A 186 2.43 8.78 -2.53
CA ILE A 186 2.87 8.44 -3.89
C ILE A 186 4.26 7.81 -3.91
N ASN A 187 5.11 8.19 -2.95
CA ASN A 187 6.42 7.55 -2.79
C ASN A 187 6.25 6.13 -2.25
N GLY A 188 5.45 5.93 -1.20
CA GLY A 188 5.14 4.59 -0.67
C GLY A 188 4.47 3.69 -1.71
N PHE A 189 3.54 4.22 -2.51
CA PHE A 189 2.93 3.52 -3.65
C PHE A 189 3.98 2.88 -4.56
N ILE A 190 4.94 3.67 -5.09
CA ILE A 190 5.91 3.12 -6.04
C ILE A 190 6.84 2.10 -5.38
N HIS A 191 7.19 2.30 -4.11
CA HIS A 191 8.09 1.38 -3.41
C HIS A 191 7.41 0.04 -3.11
N LEU A 192 6.17 0.08 -2.61
CA LEU A 192 5.39 -1.12 -2.34
C LEU A 192 5.06 -1.87 -3.64
N PHE A 193 4.71 -1.13 -4.71
CA PHE A 193 4.50 -1.71 -6.03
C PHE A 193 5.75 -2.42 -6.55
N LEU A 194 6.92 -1.76 -6.52
CA LEU A 194 8.17 -2.36 -6.99
C LEU A 194 8.60 -3.53 -6.11
N ALA A 195 8.42 -3.47 -4.79
CA ALA A 195 8.71 -4.58 -3.90
C ALA A 195 7.83 -5.80 -4.23
N GLY A 196 6.52 -5.61 -4.38
CA GLY A 196 5.60 -6.67 -4.77
C GLY A 196 5.88 -7.22 -6.17
N LEU A 197 6.20 -6.35 -7.15
CA LEU A 197 6.57 -6.76 -8.50
C LEU A 197 7.85 -7.62 -8.49
N LEU A 198 8.90 -7.19 -7.78
CA LEU A 198 10.16 -7.92 -7.71
C LEU A 198 9.99 -9.26 -6.97
N ALA A 199 9.26 -9.28 -5.86
CA ALA A 199 8.93 -10.53 -5.16
C ALA A 199 8.16 -11.49 -6.07
N ASN A 200 7.15 -11.00 -6.81
CA ASN A 200 6.41 -11.81 -7.77
C ASN A 200 7.28 -12.37 -8.91
N LEU A 201 8.25 -11.60 -9.39
CA LEU A 201 9.18 -12.06 -10.43
C LEU A 201 10.11 -13.15 -9.89
N ILE A 202 10.56 -13.05 -8.63
CA ILE A 202 11.35 -14.09 -7.98
C ILE A 202 10.49 -15.34 -7.75
N ASP A 203 9.26 -15.19 -7.24
CA ASP A 203 8.26 -16.26 -7.09
C ASP A 203 8.13 -17.09 -8.38
N ASN A 204 7.78 -16.42 -9.49
CA ASN A 204 7.59 -17.09 -10.77
C ASN A 204 8.90 -17.64 -11.38
N GLY A 205 10.03 -16.98 -11.14
CA GLY A 205 11.32 -17.38 -11.71
C GLY A 205 11.97 -18.57 -11.02
N PHE A 206 11.82 -18.69 -9.69
CA PHE A 206 12.51 -19.71 -8.89
C PHE A 206 11.58 -20.80 -8.34
N TRP A 207 10.31 -20.49 -8.10
CA TRP A 207 9.40 -21.38 -7.37
C TRP A 207 8.24 -21.92 -8.23
N GLY A 208 8.12 -21.51 -9.50
CA GLY A 208 7.05 -21.94 -10.41
C GLY A 208 5.65 -21.47 -9.98
N GLY A 209 5.58 -20.53 -9.04
CA GLY A 209 4.37 -20.06 -8.38
C GLY A 209 4.73 -19.26 -7.12
N SER A 210 3.73 -18.84 -6.36
CA SER A 210 3.94 -18.17 -5.06
C SER A 210 3.68 -19.15 -3.92
N LEU A 211 4.51 -19.13 -2.87
CA LEU A 211 4.17 -19.77 -1.61
C LEU A 211 3.49 -18.74 -0.71
N ASP A 212 2.17 -18.85 -0.60
CA ASP A 212 1.36 -18.00 0.26
C ASP A 212 1.28 -18.66 1.65
N TYR A 213 1.31 -17.89 2.75
CA TYR A 213 1.51 -18.49 4.09
C TYR A 213 0.63 -17.96 5.22
N ILE A 214 -0.06 -16.83 5.03
CA ILE A 214 -1.05 -16.33 6.00
C ILE A 214 -2.45 -16.62 5.45
N THR A 215 -3.16 -17.51 6.13
CA THR A 215 -4.48 -17.99 5.70
C THR A 215 -5.57 -17.33 6.52
N ILE A 216 -6.50 -16.70 5.81
CA ILE A 216 -7.80 -16.28 6.36
C ILE A 216 -8.79 -17.36 5.95
N LYS A 217 -9.04 -18.34 6.84
CA LYS A 217 -9.87 -19.49 6.49
C LYS A 217 -11.32 -19.09 6.24
N PRO A 218 -12.04 -19.77 5.35
CA PRO A 218 -11.65 -20.48 4.13
C PRO A 218 -11.46 -19.53 2.91
N PHE A 219 -11.24 -18.23 3.11
CA PHE A 219 -11.27 -17.23 2.04
C PHE A 219 -10.07 -17.30 1.10
N TYR A 220 -8.88 -17.01 1.61
CA TYR A 220 -7.66 -16.95 0.83
C TYR A 220 -6.44 -17.02 1.72
N THR A 221 -5.34 -17.45 1.11
CA THR A 221 -4.00 -17.41 1.67
C THR A 221 -3.23 -16.31 0.96
N PHE A 222 -2.41 -15.57 1.69
CA PHE A 222 -1.60 -14.50 1.15
C PHE A 222 -0.20 -14.46 1.74
N ASP A 223 0.69 -13.75 1.08
CA ASP A 223 2.05 -13.48 1.53
C ASP A 223 2.30 -11.98 1.76
N LEU A 224 3.54 -11.61 2.08
CA LEU A 224 3.90 -10.20 2.23
C LEU A 224 3.85 -9.44 0.91
N LYS A 225 4.14 -10.07 -0.23
CA LYS A 225 3.97 -9.46 -1.55
C LYS A 225 2.52 -9.02 -1.76
N ASP A 226 1.53 -9.84 -1.46
CA ASP A 226 0.11 -9.48 -1.60
C ASP A 226 -0.27 -8.32 -0.68
N LEU A 227 0.29 -8.28 0.53
CA LEU A 227 0.14 -7.14 1.44
C LEU A 227 0.79 -5.88 0.87
N TYR A 228 1.97 -5.98 0.24
CA TYR A 228 2.62 -4.83 -0.42
C TYR A 228 1.75 -4.29 -1.55
N ILE A 229 1.20 -5.16 -2.41
CA ILE A 229 0.32 -4.75 -3.50
C ILE A 229 -0.98 -4.11 -2.96
N THR A 230 -1.60 -4.71 -1.94
CA THR A 230 -2.79 -4.16 -1.26
C THR A 230 -2.51 -2.76 -0.70
N LEU A 231 -1.40 -2.59 0.03
CA LEU A 231 -1.03 -1.29 0.58
C LEU A 231 -0.65 -0.29 -0.50
N CYS A 232 -0.01 -0.73 -1.58
CA CYS A 232 0.26 0.08 -2.77
C CYS A 232 -1.03 0.71 -3.31
N GLU A 233 -2.06 -0.10 -3.54
CA GLU A 233 -3.36 0.38 -4.02
C GLU A 233 -3.98 1.40 -3.06
N LEU A 234 -4.01 1.09 -1.77
CA LEU A 234 -4.54 1.98 -0.73
C LEU A 234 -3.78 3.31 -0.65
N PHE A 235 -2.45 3.29 -0.81
CA PHE A 235 -1.61 4.49 -0.84
C PHE A 235 -1.89 5.33 -2.08
N LEU A 236 -2.11 4.71 -3.24
CA LEU A 236 -2.53 5.42 -4.44
C LEU A 236 -3.88 6.10 -4.22
N VAL A 237 -4.87 5.41 -3.66
CA VAL A 237 -6.19 6.00 -3.38
C VAL A 237 -6.07 7.17 -2.39
N ALA A 238 -5.25 7.03 -1.34
CA ALA A 238 -4.98 8.11 -0.40
C ALA A 238 -4.40 9.35 -1.09
N GLU A 239 -3.41 9.17 -1.98
CA GLU A 239 -2.83 10.28 -2.76
C GLU A 239 -3.85 10.93 -3.70
N LEU A 240 -4.69 10.12 -4.36
CA LEU A 240 -5.73 10.60 -5.26
C LEU A 240 -6.77 11.45 -4.52
N LEU A 241 -7.13 11.06 -3.30
CA LEU A 241 -8.05 11.82 -2.44
C LEU A 241 -7.40 13.11 -1.92
N ASP A 242 -6.17 13.05 -1.42
CA ASP A 242 -5.42 14.21 -0.92
C ASP A 242 -5.32 15.32 -1.96
N ASN A 243 -5.11 14.94 -3.22
CA ASN A 243 -4.91 15.88 -4.32
C ASN A 243 -6.19 16.13 -5.15
N ARG A 244 -7.34 15.58 -4.71
CA ARG A 244 -8.64 15.65 -5.41
C ARG A 244 -8.54 15.21 -6.89
N LEU A 245 -7.66 14.26 -7.17
CA LEU A 245 -7.34 13.83 -8.52
C LEU A 245 -8.48 13.05 -9.15
N LEU A 246 -9.21 12.23 -8.39
CA LEU A 246 -10.42 11.57 -8.86
C LEU A 246 -11.44 12.59 -9.39
N LYS A 247 -11.74 13.62 -8.58
CA LYS A 247 -12.66 14.69 -8.98
C LYS A 247 -12.19 15.41 -10.24
N ARG A 248 -10.89 15.76 -10.30
CA ARG A 248 -10.29 16.41 -11.47
C ARG A 248 -10.34 15.53 -12.72
N PHE A 249 -10.12 14.23 -12.59
CA PHE A 249 -10.16 13.28 -13.69
C PHE A 249 -11.57 13.21 -14.31
N PHE A 250 -12.61 13.07 -13.49
CA PHE A 250 -13.99 13.03 -13.98
C PHE A 250 -14.48 14.36 -14.57
N GLN A 251 -13.91 15.48 -14.15
CA GLN A 251 -14.31 16.83 -14.61
C GLN A 251 -13.39 17.38 -15.71
N MET A 252 -12.41 16.61 -16.19
CA MET A 252 -11.41 17.10 -17.14
C MET A 252 -11.99 17.29 -18.54
N PRO A 253 -11.86 18.49 -19.16
CA PRO A 253 -12.20 18.68 -20.56
C PRO A 253 -11.39 17.75 -21.48
N LYS A 254 -12.00 17.28 -22.58
CA LYS A 254 -11.35 16.36 -23.54
C LYS A 254 -10.02 16.91 -24.08
N GLU A 255 -9.94 18.22 -24.32
CA GLU A 255 -8.72 18.85 -24.84
C GLU A 255 -7.57 18.88 -23.82
N ASP A 256 -7.88 19.10 -22.54
CA ASP A 256 -6.90 19.01 -21.47
C ASP A 256 -6.39 17.58 -21.29
N SER A 257 -7.28 16.58 -21.41
CA SER A 257 -6.91 15.16 -21.39
C SER A 257 -5.98 14.80 -22.55
N LYS A 258 -6.30 15.22 -23.78
CA LYS A 258 -5.42 15.04 -24.94
C LYS A 258 -4.07 15.73 -24.74
N ARG A 259 -4.06 16.94 -24.16
CA ARG A 259 -2.82 17.65 -23.85
C ARG A 259 -1.98 16.89 -22.82
N LEU A 260 -2.60 16.37 -21.75
CA LEU A 260 -1.93 15.57 -20.74
C LEU A 260 -1.29 14.31 -21.33
N ASN A 261 -2.01 13.59 -22.21
CA ASN A 261 -1.49 12.42 -22.90
C ASN A 261 -0.29 12.76 -23.80
N ARG A 262 -0.36 13.87 -24.55
CA ARG A 262 0.77 14.35 -25.36
C ARG A 262 1.98 14.71 -24.51
N ASP A 263 1.77 15.37 -23.37
CA ASP A 263 2.84 15.71 -22.43
C ASP A 263 3.48 14.45 -21.84
N PHE A 264 2.70 13.44 -21.48
CA PHE A 264 3.20 12.15 -21.00
C PHE A 264 4.03 11.43 -22.07
N ILE A 265 3.53 11.33 -23.31
CA ILE A 265 4.27 10.71 -24.42
C ILE A 265 5.58 11.47 -24.68
N ARG A 266 5.56 12.81 -24.64
CA ARG A 266 6.78 13.63 -24.81
C ARG A 266 7.77 13.38 -23.67
N PHE A 267 7.28 13.28 -22.44
CA PHE A 267 8.09 12.97 -21.27
C PHE A 267 8.81 11.63 -21.44
N VAL A 268 8.08 10.55 -21.74
CA VAL A 268 8.66 9.21 -21.95
C VAL A 268 9.64 9.20 -23.13
N LYS A 269 9.30 9.85 -24.25
CA LYS A 269 10.21 9.97 -25.41
C LYS A 269 11.51 10.68 -25.07
N ASN A 270 11.45 11.74 -24.27
CA ASN A 270 12.63 12.48 -23.86
C ASN A 270 13.49 11.62 -22.93
N ASP A 271 12.86 10.87 -22.03
CA ASP A 271 13.56 10.01 -21.09
C ASP A 271 14.30 8.86 -21.80
N LEU A 272 13.63 8.19 -22.74
CA LEU A 272 14.24 7.13 -23.57
C LEU A 272 15.33 7.65 -24.53
N ARG A 273 15.38 8.96 -24.81
CA ARG A 273 16.42 9.58 -25.65
C ARG A 273 17.70 9.89 -24.89
N ILE A 274 17.69 9.84 -23.55
CA ILE A 274 18.88 10.04 -22.71
C ILE A 274 19.80 8.84 -22.95
N GLY A 275 20.78 9.02 -23.84
CA GLY A 275 21.63 7.98 -24.40
C GLY A 275 22.19 8.35 -25.78
N ARG A 276 21.51 9.24 -26.54
CA ARG A 276 22.15 9.93 -27.66
C ARG A 276 22.97 11.09 -27.11
N LYS A 277 24.29 10.87 -27.02
CA LYS A 277 25.31 11.89 -26.71
C LYS A 277 24.93 13.24 -27.35
N LYS A 278 25.10 14.33 -26.60
CA LYS A 278 25.49 15.60 -27.23
C LYS A 278 26.76 15.28 -28.04
N ALA A 279 26.62 15.21 -29.36
CA ALA A 279 27.75 15.33 -30.24
C ALA A 279 28.14 16.81 -30.21
N GLU A 280 29.16 17.12 -29.41
CA GLU A 280 30.05 18.26 -29.66
C GLU A 280 31.26 17.71 -30.41
#